data_AF-A0A951U302-F1
#
_entry.id   AF-A0A951U302-F1
#
_cell.length_a   1.000
_cell.length_b   1.000
_cell.length_c   1.000
_cell.angle_alpha   90.00
_cell.angle_beta   90.00
_cell.angle_gamma   90.00
#
_symmetry.space_group_name_H-M   'P 1'
#
loop_
_entity.id
_entity.type
_entity.pdbx_description
1 polymer ?
#
loop_
_entity_poly.entity_id
_entity_poly.type
_entity_poly.pdbx_seq_one_letter_code
_entity_poly.pdbx_strand_id
1 'polypeptide(L)'
;MPVNPVSGREIAFIDMSVQQYATLAAGVRAGVEMLVLNAQQDGVEQITQVLRKRRDLSCIHLISPGTVSSFQLGNTALSLNTLERYVWDLTIWSNALGSDAELLIYGSEVAKGVRGEEFVGHLSELTSARVAASRSKTGGLLTGGNWKLEVQTLPCQTALAFNLETMAAYETLL
;
A
#
# COMPACT_ATOMS: atom_id res chain seq x y z
N MET A 1 -29.43 16.16 -4.72
CA MET A 1 -28.01 15.77 -4.83
C MET A 1 -27.24 16.62 -3.84
N PRO A 2 -26.61 16.00 -2.84
CA PRO A 2 -25.15 15.96 -2.94
C PRO A 2 -24.52 14.67 -2.37
N VAL A 3 -23.47 14.19 -3.00
CA VAL A 3 -22.37 13.52 -2.28
C VAL A 3 -21.12 14.30 -2.62
N ASN A 4 -20.72 15.16 -1.70
CA ASN A 4 -19.33 15.49 -1.50
C ASN A 4 -19.19 15.71 0.01
N PRO A 5 -18.40 14.86 0.69
CA PRO A 5 -16.97 15.17 0.74
C PRO A 5 -16.08 13.93 0.75
N VAL A 6 -14.82 14.04 0.36
CA VAL A 6 -13.77 13.51 1.25
C VAL A 6 -12.60 14.49 1.30
N SER A 7 -12.52 15.22 2.41
CA SER A 7 -11.25 15.68 2.95
C SER A 7 -10.54 14.43 3.46
N GLY A 8 -9.74 13.78 2.59
CA GLY A 8 -9.27 12.39 2.76
C GLY A 8 -8.57 12.11 4.09
N ARG A 9 -9.06 11.14 4.86
CA ARG A 9 -8.32 10.50 5.96
C ARG A 9 -7.40 9.42 5.37
N GLU A 10 -6.40 9.86 4.63
CA GLU A 10 -5.50 8.99 3.89
C GLU A 10 -4.12 8.96 4.52
N ILE A 11 -3.50 7.78 4.50
CA ILE A 11 -2.19 7.58 5.11
C ILE A 11 -1.30 6.74 4.19
N ALA A 12 -0.07 7.19 3.98
CA ALA A 12 0.96 6.52 3.21
C ALA A 12 2.06 6.03 4.16
N PHE A 13 2.36 4.74 4.08
CA PHE A 13 3.50 4.13 4.72
C PHE A 13 4.55 3.83 3.66
N ILE A 14 5.72 4.46 3.78
CA ILE A 14 6.86 4.25 2.88
C ILE A 14 7.92 3.45 3.62
N ASP A 15 8.26 2.29 3.09
CA ASP A 15 9.36 1.48 3.62
C ASP A 15 10.72 2.15 3.34
N MET A 16 11.54 2.29 4.38
CA MET A 16 12.86 2.92 4.25
C MET A 16 13.84 2.12 3.38
N SER A 17 13.58 0.83 3.12
CA SER A 17 14.36 0.02 2.19
C SER A 17 14.12 0.35 0.72
N VAL A 18 13.07 1.12 0.40
CA VAL A 18 12.82 1.61 -0.96
C VAL A 18 13.96 2.51 -1.41
N GLN A 19 14.54 2.21 -2.57
CA GLN A 19 15.56 3.08 -3.16
C GLN A 19 14.98 4.47 -3.43
N GLN A 20 15.74 5.51 -3.12
CA GLN A 20 15.26 6.90 -3.27
C GLN A 20 13.92 7.17 -2.54
N TYR A 21 13.64 6.51 -1.41
CA TYR A 21 12.41 6.74 -0.63
C TYR A 21 12.19 8.22 -0.29
N ALA A 22 13.26 9.01 -0.12
CA ALA A 22 13.17 10.45 0.13
C ALA A 22 12.50 11.22 -1.02
N THR A 23 12.76 10.82 -2.26
CA THR A 23 12.10 11.37 -3.46
C THR A 23 10.61 11.08 -3.41
N LEU A 24 10.23 9.85 -3.07
CA LEU A 24 8.82 9.46 -2.93
C LEU A 24 8.14 10.19 -1.77
N ALA A 25 8.81 10.30 -0.62
CA ALA A 25 8.31 11.00 0.56
C ALA A 25 8.05 12.48 0.28
N ALA A 26 8.95 13.16 -0.43
CA ALA A 26 8.77 14.55 -0.87
C ALA A 26 7.64 14.70 -1.90
N GLY A 27 7.33 13.64 -2.62
CA GLY A 27 6.35 13.59 -3.69
C GLY A 27 4.94 13.19 -3.28
N VAL A 28 4.71 12.85 -2.01
CA VAL A 28 3.38 12.53 -1.50
C VAL A 28 2.47 13.73 -1.68
N ARG A 29 1.28 13.49 -2.24
CA ARG A 29 0.32 14.56 -2.53
C ARG A 29 -0.18 15.24 -1.25
N ALA A 30 -0.55 16.51 -1.37
CA ALA A 30 -1.18 17.24 -0.29
C ALA A 30 -2.46 16.52 0.19
N GLY A 31 -2.66 16.45 1.50
CA GLY A 31 -3.80 15.77 2.13
C GLY A 31 -3.59 14.30 2.46
N VAL A 32 -2.47 13.68 2.07
CA VAL A 32 -2.08 12.33 2.50
C VAL A 32 -1.06 12.46 3.64
N GLU A 33 -1.37 11.88 4.80
CA GLU A 33 -0.40 11.76 5.89
C GLU A 33 0.69 10.75 5.50
N MET A 34 1.96 11.05 5.74
CA MET A 34 3.06 10.16 5.39
C MET A 34 3.86 9.74 6.62
N LEU A 35 4.12 8.44 6.74
CA LEU A 35 5.03 7.86 7.72
C LEU A 35 6.05 6.96 7.04
N VAL A 36 7.27 6.96 7.55
CA VAL A 36 8.34 6.09 7.09
C VAL A 36 8.48 4.90 8.04
N LEU A 37 8.48 3.68 7.51
CA LEU A 37 8.70 2.47 8.29
C LEU A 37 10.19 2.25 8.51
N ASN A 38 10.54 1.90 9.74
CA ASN A 38 11.89 1.50 10.08
C ASN A 38 12.19 0.10 9.50
N ALA A 39 13.24 0.02 8.67
CA ALA A 39 13.65 -1.21 7.97
C ALA A 39 14.14 -2.34 8.90
N GLN A 40 14.41 -2.05 10.19
CA GLN A 40 14.91 -3.01 11.17
C GLN A 40 13.84 -3.52 12.13
N GLN A 41 12.62 -3.02 12.03
CA GLN A 41 11.48 -3.42 12.88
C GLN A 41 10.42 -4.13 12.04
N ASP A 42 9.53 -4.87 12.69
CA ASP A 42 8.39 -5.49 11.99
C ASP A 42 7.47 -4.38 11.47
N GLY A 43 7.35 -4.26 10.15
CA GLY A 43 6.57 -3.19 9.54
C GLY A 43 5.06 -3.38 9.68
N VAL A 44 4.59 -4.62 9.82
CA VAL A 44 3.16 -4.87 10.08
C VAL A 44 2.81 -4.36 11.47
N GLU A 45 3.63 -4.67 12.48
CA GLU A 45 3.45 -4.17 13.85
C GLU A 45 3.54 -2.64 13.91
N GLN A 46 4.48 -2.02 13.20
CA GLN A 46 4.60 -0.56 13.12
C GLN A 46 3.32 0.09 12.58
N ILE A 47 2.80 -0.40 11.45
CA ILE A 47 1.53 0.08 10.88
C ILE A 47 0.40 -0.12 11.89
N THR A 48 0.31 -1.31 12.51
CA THR A 48 -0.70 -1.60 13.53
C THR A 48 -0.69 -0.56 14.66
N GLN A 49 0.47 -0.21 15.20
CA GLN A 49 0.57 0.77 16.29
C GLN A 49 0.03 2.15 15.90
N VAL A 50 0.25 2.56 14.66
CA VAL A 50 -0.29 3.82 14.12
C VAL A 50 -1.80 3.71 13.96
N LEU A 51 -2.28 2.63 13.35
CA LEU A 51 -3.70 2.43 13.02
C LEU A 51 -4.60 2.22 14.25
N ARG A 52 -4.07 1.73 15.37
CA ARG A 52 -4.82 1.66 16.65
C ARG A 52 -5.47 2.99 17.03
N LYS A 53 -4.83 4.10 16.67
CA LYS A 53 -5.25 5.47 17.00
C LYS A 53 -6.05 6.15 15.88
N ARG A 54 -6.37 5.44 14.80
CA ARG A 54 -7.06 5.97 13.61
C ARG A 54 -8.43 5.33 13.43
N ARG A 55 -9.36 6.05 12.82
CA ARG A 55 -10.71 5.58 12.48
C ARG A 55 -11.17 6.24 11.19
N ASP A 56 -12.08 5.57 10.50
CA ASP A 56 -12.68 5.96 9.22
C ASP A 56 -11.65 6.44 8.19
N LEU A 57 -10.49 5.77 8.13
CA LEU A 57 -9.53 6.01 7.05
C LEU A 57 -10.18 5.63 5.71
N SER A 58 -10.02 6.49 4.71
CA SER A 58 -10.52 6.21 3.36
C SER A 58 -9.52 5.40 2.54
N CYS A 59 -8.23 5.57 2.79
CA CYS A 59 -7.19 4.85 2.07
C CYS A 59 -5.92 4.67 2.90
N ILE A 60 -5.33 3.49 2.80
CA ILE A 60 -3.96 3.21 3.21
C ILE A 60 -3.14 2.95 1.95
N HIS A 61 -2.04 3.69 1.78
CA HIS A 61 -1.05 3.46 0.74
C HIS A 61 0.16 2.75 1.36
N LEU A 62 0.57 1.60 0.81
CA LEU A 62 1.73 0.85 1.25
C LEU A 62 2.79 0.85 0.16
N ILE A 63 3.93 1.48 0.40
CA ILE A 63 5.00 1.65 -0.58
C ILE A 63 6.23 0.90 -0.11
N SER A 64 6.58 -0.16 -0.84
CA SER A 64 7.58 -1.12 -0.39
C SER A 64 8.14 -1.95 -1.54
N PRO A 65 9.32 -2.57 -1.36
CA PRO A 65 9.76 -3.60 -2.27
C PRO A 65 8.76 -4.76 -2.37
N GLY A 66 8.52 -5.21 -3.60
CA GLY A 66 7.56 -6.26 -3.91
C GLY A 66 8.21 -7.43 -4.63
N THR A 67 7.65 -8.62 -4.41
CA THR A 67 7.87 -9.81 -5.23
C THR A 67 6.55 -10.54 -5.41
N VAL A 68 6.52 -11.62 -6.19
CA VAL A 68 5.28 -12.37 -6.42
C VAL A 68 4.65 -12.81 -5.10
N SER A 69 3.37 -12.46 -4.88
CA SER A 69 2.57 -12.80 -3.68
C SER A 69 3.14 -12.32 -2.34
N SER A 70 4.00 -11.30 -2.35
CA SER A 70 4.65 -10.80 -1.14
C SER A 70 5.13 -9.36 -1.29
N PHE A 71 5.08 -8.60 -0.21
CA PHE A 71 5.76 -7.30 -0.14
C PHE A 71 6.43 -7.10 1.22
N GLN A 72 7.52 -6.34 1.21
CA GLN A 72 8.38 -6.12 2.36
C GLN A 72 7.83 -4.98 3.23
N LEU A 73 7.76 -5.18 4.54
CA LEU A 73 7.39 -4.15 5.51
C LEU A 73 8.37 -4.21 6.69
N GLY A 74 9.24 -3.22 6.76
CA GLY A 74 10.38 -3.19 7.65
C GLY A 74 11.29 -4.39 7.42
N ASN A 75 11.46 -5.21 8.45
CA ASN A 75 12.22 -6.46 8.38
C ASN A 75 11.36 -7.71 8.10
N THR A 76 10.05 -7.56 7.88
CA THR A 76 9.13 -8.69 7.64
C THR A 76 8.59 -8.69 6.21
N ALA A 77 8.19 -9.86 5.73
CA ALA A 77 7.49 -10.01 4.46
C ALA A 77 6.03 -10.39 4.74
N LEU A 78 5.08 -9.57 4.27
CA LEU A 78 3.67 -9.93 4.28
C LEU A 78 3.35 -10.69 3.00
N SER A 79 2.98 -11.96 3.15
CA SER A 79 2.81 -12.94 2.07
C SER A 79 1.74 -13.96 2.46
N LEU A 80 1.28 -14.79 1.51
CA LEU A 80 0.35 -15.89 1.80
C LEU A 80 0.81 -16.78 2.97
N ASN A 81 2.12 -16.99 3.13
CA ASN A 81 2.66 -17.86 4.16
C ASN A 81 2.73 -17.18 5.54
N THR A 82 2.60 -15.86 5.61
CA THR A 82 2.71 -15.07 6.84
C THR A 82 1.41 -14.40 7.25
N LEU A 83 0.39 -14.36 6.39
CA LEU A 83 -0.92 -13.75 6.69
C LEU A 83 -1.56 -14.30 7.98
N GLU A 84 -1.54 -15.62 8.18
CA GLU A 84 -2.13 -16.25 9.38
C GLU A 84 -1.52 -15.73 10.68
N ARG A 85 -0.21 -15.44 10.68
CA ARG A 85 0.49 -14.88 11.84
C ARG A 85 -0.03 -13.47 12.20
N TYR A 86 -0.44 -12.70 11.19
CA TYR A 86 -0.80 -11.28 11.33
C TYR A 86 -2.31 -11.03 11.33
N VAL A 87 -3.15 -12.07 11.47
CA VAL A 87 -4.63 -11.91 11.48
C VAL A 87 -5.09 -10.88 12.51
N TRP A 88 -4.51 -10.87 13.71
CA TRP A 88 -4.85 -9.89 14.75
C TRP A 88 -4.45 -8.46 14.37
N ASP A 89 -3.27 -8.28 13.77
CA ASP A 89 -2.80 -7.00 13.25
C ASP A 89 -3.70 -6.49 12.12
N LEU A 90 -4.01 -7.34 11.15
CA LEU A 90 -4.88 -7.01 10.02
C LEU A 90 -6.32 -6.71 10.46
N THR A 91 -6.80 -7.35 11.53
CA THR A 91 -8.08 -6.99 12.16
C THR A 91 -8.04 -5.56 12.73
N ILE A 92 -6.92 -5.14 13.31
CA ILE A 92 -6.74 -3.76 13.78
C ILE A 92 -6.72 -2.79 12.59
N TRP A 93 -6.11 -3.19 11.47
CA TRP A 93 -6.13 -2.38 10.25
C TRP A 93 -7.56 -2.22 9.75
N SER A 94 -8.33 -3.31 9.69
CA SER A 94 -9.76 -3.29 9.34
C SER A 94 -10.56 -2.33 10.22
N ASN A 95 -10.34 -2.35 11.54
CA ASN A 95 -11.02 -1.44 12.48
C ASN A 95 -10.66 0.05 12.30
N ALA A 96 -9.52 0.35 11.66
CA ALA A 96 -9.12 1.73 11.36
C ALA A 96 -9.73 2.25 10.05
N LEU A 97 -10.16 1.35 9.18
CA LEU A 97 -10.69 1.62 7.85
C LEU A 97 -12.20 1.89 7.89
N GLY A 98 -12.67 2.77 7.00
CA GLY A 98 -14.10 3.00 6.76
C GLY A 98 -14.74 1.92 5.88
N SER A 99 -16.06 1.99 5.68
CA SER A 99 -16.86 0.97 4.98
C SER A 99 -16.49 0.72 3.51
N ASP A 100 -15.87 1.69 2.85
CA ASP A 100 -15.45 1.62 1.45
C ASP A 100 -13.96 1.91 1.28
N ALA A 101 -13.19 1.68 2.33
CA ALA A 101 -11.80 2.05 2.34
C ALA A 101 -10.96 1.18 1.42
N GLU A 102 -9.85 1.77 0.97
CA GLU A 102 -8.96 1.18 -0.02
C GLU A 102 -7.59 0.90 0.58
N LEU A 103 -6.96 -0.16 0.11
CA LEU A 103 -5.58 -0.51 0.43
C LEU A 103 -4.81 -0.59 -0.89
N LEU A 104 -4.02 0.44 -1.15
CA LEU A 104 -3.24 0.55 -2.39
C LEU A 104 -1.79 0.15 -2.13
N ILE A 105 -1.35 -0.95 -2.74
CA ILE A 105 -0.03 -1.57 -2.52
C ILE A 105 0.87 -1.30 -3.73
N TYR A 106 1.90 -0.50 -3.50
CA TYR A 106 2.92 -0.14 -4.47
C TYR A 106 4.15 -1.00 -4.21
N GLY A 107 4.28 -2.06 -4.98
CA GLY A 107 5.42 -2.97 -4.96
C GLY A 107 5.44 -3.80 -6.24
N SER A 108 6.63 -4.09 -6.75
CA SER A 108 6.76 -4.84 -8.00
C SER A 108 6.14 -6.22 -7.90
N GLU A 109 5.28 -6.55 -8.86
CA GLU A 109 4.78 -7.91 -9.11
C GLU A 109 4.02 -8.58 -7.95
N VAL A 110 3.59 -7.83 -6.93
CA VAL A 110 2.87 -8.36 -5.75
C VAL A 110 1.67 -9.21 -6.14
N ALA A 111 0.90 -8.74 -7.13
CA ALA A 111 -0.29 -9.39 -7.65
C ALA A 111 -0.05 -10.20 -8.93
N LYS A 112 1.19 -10.60 -9.21
CA LYS A 112 1.52 -11.30 -10.44
C LYS A 112 1.04 -12.75 -10.41
N GLY A 113 0.18 -13.09 -11.38
CA GLY A 113 -0.32 -14.45 -11.58
C GLY A 113 -1.28 -14.90 -10.48
N VAL A 114 -1.76 -16.14 -10.58
CA VAL A 114 -2.84 -16.69 -9.73
C VAL A 114 -2.54 -16.54 -8.24
N ARG A 115 -1.31 -16.82 -7.80
CA ARG A 115 -0.93 -16.70 -6.38
C ARG A 115 -0.87 -15.25 -5.89
N GLY A 116 -0.51 -14.31 -6.76
CA GLY A 116 -0.51 -12.89 -6.42
C GLY A 116 -1.95 -12.36 -6.30
N GLU A 117 -2.84 -12.78 -7.19
CA GLU A 117 -4.27 -12.44 -7.11
C GLU A 117 -4.93 -13.06 -5.87
N GLU A 118 -4.60 -14.32 -5.54
CA GLU A 118 -5.04 -14.99 -4.30
C GLU A 118 -4.59 -14.23 -3.04
N PHE A 119 -3.31 -13.80 -3.01
CA PHE A 119 -2.78 -12.98 -1.93
C PHE A 119 -3.57 -11.68 -1.72
N VAL A 120 -3.84 -10.97 -2.82
CA VAL A 120 -4.62 -9.73 -2.81
C VAL A 120 -6.06 -9.97 -2.34
N GLY A 121 -6.66 -11.10 -2.75
CA GLY A 121 -7.98 -11.55 -2.29
C GLY A 121 -8.04 -11.78 -0.78
N HIS A 122 -7.15 -12.61 -0.24
CA HIS A 122 -7.10 -12.88 1.21
C HIS A 122 -6.85 -11.62 2.03
N LEU A 123 -6.00 -10.71 1.55
CA LEU A 123 -5.77 -9.45 2.24
C LEU A 123 -7.01 -8.56 2.25
N SER A 124 -7.80 -8.57 1.16
CA SER A 124 -9.07 -7.86 1.08
C SER A 124 -10.10 -8.43 2.06
N GLU A 125 -10.18 -9.75 2.18
CA GLU A 125 -11.06 -10.41 3.15
C GLU A 125 -10.68 -10.06 4.60
N LEU A 126 -9.40 -10.13 4.94
CA LEU A 126 -8.91 -9.87 6.31
C LEU A 126 -9.04 -8.40 6.72
N THR A 127 -8.90 -7.47 5.77
CA THR A 127 -8.97 -6.03 6.05
C THR A 127 -10.36 -5.44 5.82
N SER A 128 -11.26 -6.17 5.15
CA SER A 128 -12.53 -5.64 4.61
C SER A 128 -12.35 -4.43 3.70
N ALA A 129 -11.15 -4.24 3.13
CA ALA A 129 -10.81 -3.14 2.24
C ALA A 129 -10.88 -3.60 0.77
N ARG A 130 -11.08 -2.64 -0.15
CA ARG A 130 -10.78 -2.87 -1.56
C ARG A 130 -9.27 -2.82 -1.73
N VAL A 131 -8.66 -3.90 -2.20
CA VAL A 131 -7.20 -3.98 -2.32
C VAL A 131 -6.82 -3.85 -3.78
N ALA A 132 -5.86 -2.96 -4.07
CA ALA A 132 -5.25 -2.84 -5.38
C ALA A 132 -3.73 -3.01 -5.30
N ALA A 133 -3.16 -3.77 -6.22
CA ALA A 133 -1.73 -4.04 -6.28
C ALA A 133 -1.24 -4.24 -7.72
N SER A 134 0.06 -4.11 -7.94
CA SER A 134 0.65 -4.26 -9.27
C SER A 134 0.90 -5.72 -9.63
N ARG A 135 0.57 -6.09 -10.88
CA ARG A 135 1.02 -7.36 -11.48
C ARG A 135 2.33 -7.23 -12.24
N SER A 136 2.80 -5.99 -12.42
CA SER A 136 3.99 -5.65 -13.20
C SER A 136 5.03 -4.95 -12.32
N LYS A 137 6.18 -4.59 -12.92
CA LYS A 137 7.21 -3.82 -12.21
C LYS A 137 6.65 -2.44 -11.85
N THR A 138 6.77 -2.06 -10.58
CA THR A 138 6.29 -0.75 -10.11
C THR A 138 7.46 0.24 -10.01
N GLY A 139 7.27 1.47 -10.49
CA GLY A 139 8.28 2.53 -10.37
C GLY A 139 8.64 3.19 -11.71
N GLY A 140 9.92 3.51 -11.87
CA GLY A 140 10.46 4.35 -12.92
C GLY A 140 10.28 3.80 -14.33
N LEU A 141 9.81 4.66 -15.23
CA LEU A 141 9.51 4.30 -16.62
C LEU A 141 10.75 3.83 -17.38
N LEU A 142 11.91 4.47 -17.16
CA LEU A 142 13.17 4.11 -17.83
C LEU A 142 13.71 2.75 -17.39
N THR A 143 13.29 2.25 -16.22
CA THR A 143 13.61 0.91 -15.72
C THR A 143 12.56 -0.15 -16.09
N GLY A 144 11.59 0.20 -16.94
CA GLY A 144 10.50 -0.68 -17.36
C GLY A 144 9.39 -0.83 -16.33
N GLY A 145 9.37 0.04 -15.31
CA GLY A 145 8.31 0.13 -14.32
C GLY A 145 7.16 1.03 -14.76
N ASN A 146 6.06 0.96 -14.02
CA ASN A 146 4.98 1.93 -14.10
C ASN A 146 4.29 2.06 -12.73
N TRP A 147 3.30 2.94 -12.59
CA TRP A 147 2.61 3.16 -11.31
C TRP A 147 1.19 2.57 -11.27
N LYS A 148 0.88 1.62 -12.16
CA LYS A 148 -0.45 1.03 -12.26
C LYS A 148 -0.62 -0.10 -11.25
N LEU A 149 -1.79 -0.10 -10.63
CA LEU A 149 -2.26 -1.18 -9.76
C LEU A 149 -3.33 -1.94 -10.54
N GLU A 150 -2.89 -2.88 -11.39
CA GLU A 150 -3.75 -3.51 -12.40
C GLU A 150 -4.68 -4.57 -11.81
N VAL A 151 -4.34 -5.14 -10.65
CA VAL A 151 -5.19 -6.10 -9.95
C VAL A 151 -5.92 -5.36 -8.85
N GLN A 152 -7.24 -5.48 -8.83
CA GLN A 152 -8.11 -4.88 -7.83
C GLN A 152 -9.17 -5.89 -7.42
N THR A 153 -9.43 -6.06 -6.12
CA THR A 153 -10.53 -6.92 -5.65
C THR A 153 -11.89 -6.32 -5.97
N LEU A 154 -11.98 -5.00 -5.89
CA LEU A 154 -13.10 -4.17 -6.35
C LEU A 154 -12.55 -2.85 -6.92
N PRO A 155 -13.29 -2.16 -7.81
CA PRO A 155 -12.86 -0.88 -8.36
C PRO A 155 -12.46 0.12 -7.27
N CYS A 156 -11.22 0.58 -7.34
CA CYS A 156 -10.66 1.62 -6.47
C CYS A 156 -10.81 3.00 -7.12
N GLN A 157 -11.13 4.01 -6.32
CA GLN A 157 -11.40 5.39 -6.73
C GLN A 157 -10.33 6.37 -6.24
N THR A 158 -9.53 5.97 -5.25
CA THR A 158 -8.50 6.83 -4.65
C THR A 158 -7.36 7.07 -5.64
N ALA A 159 -6.97 8.33 -5.78
CA ALA A 159 -5.80 8.70 -6.56
C ALA A 159 -4.52 8.16 -5.92
N LEU A 160 -3.49 7.90 -6.72
CA LEU A 160 -2.22 7.41 -6.21
C LEU A 160 -1.62 8.38 -5.17
N ALA A 161 -0.76 7.84 -4.29
CA ALA A 161 -0.15 8.62 -3.21
C ALA A 161 0.73 9.78 -3.69
N PHE A 162 1.27 9.69 -4.91
CA PHE A 162 2.30 10.58 -5.42
C PHE A 162 1.79 11.53 -6.50
N ASN A 163 2.38 12.72 -6.56
CA ASN A 163 2.15 13.64 -7.67
C ASN A 163 2.81 13.14 -8.97
N LEU A 164 2.36 13.68 -10.11
CA LEU A 164 2.83 13.27 -11.44
C LEU A 164 4.33 13.52 -11.65
N GLU A 165 4.86 14.62 -11.11
CA GLU A 165 6.26 14.99 -11.23
C GLU A 165 7.17 13.95 -10.57
N THR A 166 6.81 13.52 -9.36
CA THR A 166 7.55 12.50 -8.60
C THR A 166 7.52 11.16 -9.32
N MET A 167 6.35 10.74 -9.81
CA MET A 167 6.22 9.49 -10.54
C MET A 167 7.02 9.49 -11.85
N ALA A 168 7.16 10.64 -12.51
CA ALA A 168 7.97 10.82 -13.71
C ALA A 168 9.48 10.88 -13.42
N ALA A 169 9.86 11.47 -12.27
CA ALA A 169 11.24 11.66 -11.86
C ALA A 169 11.85 10.45 -11.14
N TYR A 170 11.05 9.48 -10.69
CA TYR A 170 11.55 8.29 -10.01
C TYR A 170 12.24 7.34 -11.00
N GLU A 171 13.50 7.00 -10.75
CA GLU A 171 14.37 6.29 -11.70
C GLU A 171 14.60 4.82 -11.37
N THR A 172 14.01 4.31 -10.30
CA THR A 172 14.22 2.95 -9.80
C THR A 172 12.94 2.13 -9.78
N LEU A 173 13.04 0.85 -9.49
CA LEU A 173 11.87 0.00 -9.20
C LEU A 173 11.63 -0.07 -7.70
N LEU A 174 10.38 -0.35 -7.33
CA LEU A 174 10.01 -0.77 -5.98
C LEU A 174 10.32 -2.25 -5.79
#